data_AF-A0A556QS37-F1
#
_entry.id   AF-A0A556QS37-F1
#
_cell.length_a   1.000
_cell.length_b   1.000
_cell.length_c   1.000
_cell.angle_alpha   90.00
_cell.angle_beta   90.00
_cell.angle_gamma   90.00
#
_symmetry.space_group_name_H-M   'P 1'
#
loop_
_entity.id
_entity.type
_entity.pdbx_description
1 polymer ?
#
loop_
_entity_poly.entity_id
_entity_poly.type
_entity_poly.pdbx_seq_one_letter_code
_entity_poly.pdbx_strand_id
1 'polypeptide(L)'
;MKLYLLFFCACIVASTRPIWPDADADSTRSTASRASFPGWAAGPVSPDWEKLTPSARDARFAKDFPGETGIFSDGTTTFVVRWLDHPTRRLHPASDCLRALGYDITPRPLREKADGTLWSTCEATRDGATVRVHERLLGSDGRSWTDVSTWFWHASLRRAAGPWWAVTEITPISGPSRH
;
A
#
# COMPACT_ATOMS: atom_id res chain seq x y z
N MET A 1 44.67 32.04 12.32
CA MET A 1 44.32 32.44 10.93
C MET A 1 45.30 31.76 9.99
N LYS A 2 44.78 31.02 8.99
CA LYS A 2 45.47 30.14 8.01
C LYS A 2 45.58 28.65 8.39
N LEU A 3 44.43 27.97 8.34
CA LEU A 3 44.39 26.53 8.03
C LEU A 3 43.07 26.21 7.30
N TYR A 4 42.86 26.86 6.16
CA TYR A 4 41.70 26.67 5.26
C TYR A 4 42.13 26.56 3.79
N LEU A 5 43.36 26.10 3.55
CA LEU A 5 43.91 26.01 2.20
C LEU A 5 44.60 24.66 2.04
N LEU A 6 43.82 23.65 1.67
CA LEU A 6 44.24 22.45 0.93
C LEU A 6 42.97 21.65 0.54
N PHE A 7 42.02 22.37 -0.07
CA PHE A 7 41.04 21.83 -1.01
C PHE A 7 41.71 21.92 -2.40
N PHE A 8 41.45 20.95 -3.30
CA PHE A 8 41.93 20.83 -4.69
C PHE A 8 43.31 20.19 -4.96
N CYS A 9 43.31 18.85 -5.04
CA CYS A 9 44.09 17.98 -5.95
C CYS A 9 43.91 16.54 -5.40
N ALA A 10 43.32 15.54 -6.06
CA ALA A 10 43.49 15.16 -7.46
C ALA A 10 42.26 14.37 -7.94
N CYS A 11 41.50 14.95 -8.87
CA CYS A 11 40.88 14.18 -9.93
C CYS A 11 41.94 14.01 -11.04
N ILE A 12 41.90 12.87 -11.73
CA ILE A 12 42.71 12.46 -12.90
C ILE A 12 43.85 11.50 -12.53
N VAL A 13 43.57 10.18 -12.60
CA VAL A 13 44.11 9.19 -13.56
C VAL A 13 43.72 7.78 -13.07
N ALA A 14 42.77 7.15 -13.75
CA ALA A 14 42.75 5.70 -13.99
C ALA A 14 41.70 5.37 -15.08
N SER A 15 41.77 6.09 -16.20
CA SER A 15 41.00 5.78 -17.40
C SER A 15 41.82 4.83 -18.27
N THR A 16 41.64 3.52 -18.12
CA THR A 16 41.80 2.51 -19.19
C THR A 16 41.57 1.10 -18.64
N ARG A 17 40.33 0.61 -18.71
CA ARG A 17 40.06 -0.83 -18.91
C ARG A 17 38.75 -0.99 -19.69
N PRO A 18 38.79 -1.12 -21.03
CA PRO A 18 37.75 -1.82 -21.74
C PRO A 18 38.15 -3.30 -21.82
N ILE A 19 37.26 -4.18 -21.39
CA ILE A 19 36.95 -5.50 -21.98
C ILE A 19 35.68 -5.90 -21.22
N TRP A 20 34.55 -5.37 -21.71
CA TRP A 20 33.28 -6.03 -21.55
C TRP A 20 33.43 -7.40 -22.22
N PRO A 21 33.08 -8.52 -21.56
CA PRO A 21 32.54 -9.61 -22.34
C PRO A 21 31.26 -9.05 -22.97
N ASP A 22 31.12 -9.17 -24.30
CA ASP A 22 29.83 -9.25 -24.96
C ASP A 22 29.12 -10.49 -24.37
N ALA A 23 28.61 -10.35 -23.15
CA ALA A 23 27.42 -11.06 -22.79
C ALA A 23 26.38 -10.40 -23.68
N ASP A 24 25.90 -11.15 -24.66
CA ASP A 24 24.58 -10.96 -25.24
C ASP A 24 23.61 -10.81 -24.08
N ALA A 25 23.51 -9.59 -23.54
CA ALA A 25 22.39 -9.12 -22.80
C ALA A 25 21.33 -8.96 -23.87
N ASP A 26 20.83 -10.11 -24.33
CA ASP A 26 19.50 -10.26 -24.82
C ASP A 26 18.65 -9.50 -23.82
N SER A 27 18.35 -8.27 -24.19
CA SER A 27 17.48 -7.39 -23.47
C SER A 27 16.08 -7.89 -23.79
N THR A 28 15.82 -9.17 -23.48
CA THR A 28 14.58 -9.61 -22.89
C THR A 28 14.49 -8.88 -21.55
N ARG A 29 14.22 -7.57 -21.67
CA ARG A 29 13.42 -6.80 -20.73
C ARG A 29 12.14 -7.62 -20.68
N SER A 30 12.14 -8.61 -19.79
CA SER A 30 11.02 -9.50 -19.58
C SER A 30 9.90 -8.53 -19.23
N THR A 31 9.03 -8.30 -20.21
CA THR A 31 7.75 -7.64 -20.01
C THR A 31 7.06 -8.59 -19.07
N ALA A 32 7.33 -8.44 -17.77
CA ALA A 32 6.76 -9.28 -16.74
C ALA A 32 5.28 -9.24 -17.02
N SER A 33 4.76 -10.37 -17.49
CA SER A 33 3.35 -10.51 -17.85
C SER A 33 2.59 -9.99 -16.65
N ARG A 34 1.88 -8.88 -16.83
CA ARG A 34 1.01 -8.36 -15.78
C ARG A 34 0.13 -9.51 -15.32
N ALA A 35 0.13 -9.79 -14.03
CA ALA A 35 -0.80 -10.76 -13.50
C ALA A 35 -2.21 -10.30 -13.90
N SER A 36 -3.10 -11.24 -14.21
CA SER A 36 -4.52 -10.90 -14.36
C SER A 36 -5.18 -10.96 -13.00
N PHE A 37 -6.18 -10.11 -12.77
CA PHE A 37 -6.93 -10.13 -11.53
C PHE A 37 -7.60 -11.52 -11.34
N PRO A 38 -7.29 -12.25 -10.26
CA PRO A 38 -7.78 -13.62 -10.09
C PRO A 38 -9.24 -13.70 -9.61
N GLY A 39 -9.90 -12.56 -9.42
CA GLY A 39 -11.22 -12.49 -8.79
C GLY A 39 -11.15 -12.35 -7.26
N TRP A 40 -12.22 -11.85 -6.66
CA TRP A 40 -12.30 -11.56 -5.22
C TRP A 40 -12.19 -12.81 -4.34
N ALA A 41 -12.70 -13.95 -4.81
CA ALA A 41 -12.68 -15.23 -4.08
C ALA A 41 -11.26 -15.82 -3.91
N ALA A 42 -10.29 -15.37 -4.71
CA ALA A 42 -8.88 -15.74 -4.56
C ALA A 42 -8.12 -14.83 -3.57
N GLY A 43 -8.78 -13.79 -3.06
CA GLY A 43 -8.20 -12.80 -2.16
C GLY A 43 -8.67 -12.93 -0.71
N PRO A 44 -8.29 -11.98 0.14
CA PRO A 44 -8.67 -11.94 1.55
C PRO A 44 -10.10 -11.42 1.77
N VAL A 45 -11.05 -11.88 0.95
CA VAL A 45 -12.47 -11.52 1.06
C VAL A 45 -13.20 -12.67 1.74
N SER A 46 -13.89 -12.39 2.84
CA SER A 46 -14.72 -13.40 3.52
C SER A 46 -15.97 -13.72 2.68
N PRO A 47 -16.42 -14.98 2.65
CA PRO A 47 -17.72 -15.34 2.07
C PRO A 47 -18.91 -14.60 2.70
N ASP A 48 -18.77 -14.18 3.96
CA ASP A 48 -19.82 -13.48 4.71
C ASP A 48 -19.85 -11.96 4.44
N TRP A 49 -18.94 -11.45 3.61
CA TRP A 49 -18.92 -10.04 3.26
C TRP A 49 -19.79 -9.76 2.03
N GLU A 50 -20.76 -8.87 2.20
CA GLU A 50 -21.57 -8.37 1.10
C GLU A 50 -20.78 -7.35 0.29
N LYS A 51 -20.72 -7.52 -1.04
CA LYS A 51 -20.12 -6.52 -1.93
C LYS A 51 -21.05 -5.32 -2.07
N LEU A 52 -20.56 -4.14 -1.70
CA LEU A 52 -21.32 -2.90 -1.80
C LEU A 52 -21.18 -2.25 -3.18
N THR A 53 -22.22 -1.52 -3.58
CA THR A 53 -22.14 -0.60 -4.72
C THR A 53 -21.36 0.64 -4.29
N PRO A 54 -20.25 1.00 -4.95
CA PRO A 54 -19.46 2.18 -4.56
C PRO A 54 -20.28 3.47 -4.72
N SER A 55 -20.05 4.43 -3.82
CA SER A 55 -20.57 5.79 -4.03
C SER A 55 -19.95 6.40 -5.31
N ALA A 56 -20.55 7.45 -5.86
CA ALA A 56 -20.00 8.12 -7.05
C ALA A 56 -18.55 8.62 -6.84
N ARG A 57 -18.21 8.98 -5.60
CA ARG A 57 -16.84 9.36 -5.23
C ARG A 57 -15.92 8.15 -5.25
N ASP A 58 -16.31 7.07 -4.59
CA ASP A 58 -15.49 5.85 -4.51
C ASP A 58 -15.30 5.20 -5.87
N ALA A 59 -16.33 5.24 -6.72
CA ALA A 59 -16.26 4.76 -8.10
C ALA A 59 -15.21 5.54 -8.92
N ARG A 60 -15.08 6.86 -8.72
CA ARG A 60 -14.04 7.67 -9.36
C ARG A 60 -12.65 7.28 -8.87
N PHE A 61 -12.46 7.11 -7.56
CA PHE A 61 -11.19 6.65 -7.00
C PHE A 61 -10.81 5.25 -7.50
N ALA A 62 -11.77 4.32 -7.55
CA ALA A 62 -11.56 2.97 -8.04
C ALA A 62 -11.18 2.94 -9.52
N LYS A 63 -11.83 3.77 -10.35
CA LYS A 63 -11.57 3.86 -11.80
C LYS A 63 -10.12 4.23 -12.12
N ASP A 64 -9.53 5.12 -11.34
CA ASP A 64 -8.16 5.59 -11.56
C ASP A 64 -7.12 4.76 -10.78
N PHE A 65 -7.54 3.77 -9.99
CA PHE A 65 -6.62 2.92 -9.26
C PHE A 65 -5.98 1.87 -10.22
N PRO A 66 -4.65 1.71 -10.24
CA PRO A 66 -3.99 0.73 -11.09
C PRO A 66 -4.05 -0.64 -10.42
N GLY A 67 -5.14 -1.35 -10.69
CA GLY A 67 -5.51 -2.61 -10.06
C GLY A 67 -7.03 -2.72 -9.95
N GLU A 68 -7.50 -3.56 -9.04
CA GLU A 68 -8.94 -3.71 -8.77
C GLU A 68 -9.26 -3.21 -7.38
N THR A 69 -10.39 -2.51 -7.22
CA THR A 69 -10.89 -2.05 -5.92
C THR A 69 -12.31 -2.57 -5.69
N GLY A 70 -12.52 -3.18 -4.53
CA GLY A 70 -13.81 -3.67 -4.07
C GLY A 70 -14.13 -3.11 -2.69
N ILE A 71 -15.39 -2.78 -2.47
CA ILE A 71 -15.91 -2.36 -1.16
C ILE A 71 -16.87 -3.44 -0.70
N PHE A 72 -16.73 -3.88 0.54
CA PHE A 72 -17.53 -4.92 1.15
C PHE A 72 -17.97 -4.53 2.56
N SER A 73 -18.92 -5.26 3.13
CA SER A 73 -19.43 -5.05 4.48
C SER A 73 -19.86 -6.35 5.12
N ASP A 74 -19.67 -6.47 6.44
CA ASP A 74 -20.29 -7.50 7.28
C ASP A 74 -21.55 -6.99 8.03
N GLY A 75 -22.04 -5.81 7.63
CA GLY A 75 -23.15 -5.10 8.27
C GLY A 75 -22.72 -4.08 9.32
N THR A 76 -21.50 -4.18 9.86
CA THR A 76 -20.95 -3.24 10.85
C THR A 76 -19.66 -2.58 10.37
N THR A 77 -18.72 -3.39 9.88
CA THR A 77 -17.42 -2.98 9.38
C THR A 77 -17.47 -2.85 7.86
N THR A 78 -16.91 -1.77 7.34
CA THR A 78 -16.67 -1.61 5.90
C THR A 78 -15.25 -2.07 5.57
N PHE A 79 -15.12 -2.88 4.53
CA PHE A 79 -13.86 -3.40 4.02
C PHE A 79 -13.57 -2.79 2.65
N VAL A 80 -12.42 -2.14 2.50
CA VAL A 80 -11.91 -1.73 1.19
C VAL A 80 -10.75 -2.65 0.83
N VAL A 81 -10.95 -3.46 -0.21
CA VAL A 81 -9.97 -4.43 -0.67
C VAL A 81 -9.45 -3.99 -2.03
N ARG A 82 -8.13 -3.93 -2.17
CA ARG A 82 -7.46 -3.57 -3.41
C ARG A 82 -6.52 -4.66 -3.84
N TRP A 83 -6.53 -5.00 -5.11
CA TRP A 83 -5.57 -5.91 -5.73
C TRP A 83 -4.62 -5.15 -6.64
N LEU A 84 -3.34 -5.50 -6.60
CA LEU A 84 -2.29 -4.85 -7.39
C LEU A 84 -1.36 -5.89 -8.02
N ASP A 85 -1.08 -5.78 -9.32
CA ASP A 85 -0.09 -6.57 -10.04
C ASP A 85 1.28 -5.89 -10.15
N HIS A 86 1.38 -4.59 -9.85
CA HIS A 86 2.62 -3.82 -9.89
C HIS A 86 2.68 -2.76 -8.78
N PRO A 87 3.89 -2.37 -8.32
CA PRO A 87 4.03 -1.29 -7.35
C PRO A 87 3.50 0.03 -7.92
N THR A 88 2.79 0.79 -7.10
CA THR A 88 2.18 2.06 -7.49
C THR A 88 2.25 3.07 -6.37
N ARG A 89 2.39 4.36 -6.74
CA ARG A 89 2.24 5.49 -5.82
C ARG A 89 0.80 5.95 -5.64
N ARG A 90 -0.15 5.33 -6.36
CA ARG A 90 -1.59 5.58 -6.19
C ARG A 90 -2.19 4.81 -5.00
N LEU A 91 -1.42 3.91 -4.38
CA LEU A 91 -1.75 3.31 -3.09
C LEU A 91 -1.08 4.15 -2.00
N HIS A 92 -1.90 4.71 -1.12
CA HIS A 92 -1.47 5.45 0.07
C HIS A 92 -2.14 4.85 1.31
N PRO A 93 -1.62 5.11 2.52
CA PRO A 93 -2.27 4.72 3.76
C PRO A 93 -3.74 5.20 3.83
N ALA A 94 -4.60 4.40 4.44
CA ALA A 94 -6.00 4.80 4.69
C ALA A 94 -6.10 6.08 5.53
N SER A 95 -5.16 6.30 6.45
CA SER A 95 -5.06 7.52 7.25
C SER A 95 -4.91 8.78 6.40
N ASP A 96 -4.15 8.73 5.31
CA ASP A 96 -3.95 9.86 4.40
C ASP A 96 -5.22 10.14 3.59
N CYS A 97 -5.93 9.08 3.17
CA CYS A 97 -7.24 9.18 2.51
C CYS A 97 -8.25 9.91 3.42
N LEU A 98 -8.36 9.44 4.66
CA LEU A 98 -9.32 9.97 5.62
C LEU A 98 -8.98 11.41 6.01
N ARG A 99 -7.70 11.74 6.15
CA ARG A 99 -7.26 13.13 6.36
C ARG A 99 -7.68 14.04 5.20
N ALA A 100 -7.51 13.60 3.96
CA ALA A 100 -7.97 14.34 2.78
C ALA A 100 -9.51 14.50 2.71
N LEU A 101 -10.26 13.62 3.40
CA LEU A 101 -11.71 13.71 3.57
C LEU A 101 -12.12 14.55 4.80
N GLY A 102 -11.17 15.17 5.50
CA GLY A 102 -11.42 16.05 6.64
C GLY A 102 -11.57 15.33 7.99
N TYR A 103 -11.06 14.10 8.13
CA TYR A 103 -10.97 13.44 9.43
C TYR A 103 -9.71 13.88 10.18
N ASP A 104 -9.84 14.05 11.49
CA ASP A 104 -8.70 14.10 12.41
C ASP A 104 -8.20 12.69 12.67
N ILE A 105 -6.91 12.46 12.44
CA ILE A 105 -6.29 11.13 12.53
C ILE A 105 -5.46 11.01 13.80
N THR A 106 -5.78 10.04 14.64
CA THR A 106 -4.97 9.65 15.80
C THR A 106 -4.31 8.29 15.53
N PRO A 107 -2.97 8.24 15.36
CA PRO A 107 -2.25 6.97 15.23
C PRO A 107 -2.44 6.09 16.48
N ARG A 108 -2.55 4.78 16.29
CA ARG A 108 -2.62 3.81 17.38
C ARG A 108 -1.53 2.75 17.19
N PRO A 109 -1.15 2.01 18.25
CA PRO A 109 -0.19 0.92 18.12
C PRO A 109 -0.64 -0.10 17.06
N LEU A 110 0.33 -0.80 16.48
CA LEU A 110 0.03 -1.96 15.63
C LEU A 110 -0.84 -2.95 16.40
N ARG A 111 -1.81 -3.54 15.71
CA ARG A 111 -2.73 -4.52 16.29
C ARG A 111 -2.43 -5.89 15.73
N GLU A 112 -2.11 -6.82 16.63
CA GLU A 112 -2.19 -8.25 16.33
C GLU A 112 -3.65 -8.71 16.48
N LYS A 113 -4.16 -9.42 15.46
CA LYS A 113 -5.50 -10.02 15.47
C LYS A 113 -5.46 -11.45 15.96
N ALA A 114 -6.64 -12.03 16.18
CA ALA A 114 -6.78 -13.40 16.69
C ALA A 114 -6.13 -14.46 15.79
N ASP A 115 -5.96 -14.19 14.50
CA ASP A 115 -5.27 -15.03 13.53
C ASP A 115 -3.73 -14.84 13.54
N GLY A 116 -3.18 -14.09 14.51
CA GLY A 116 -1.76 -13.77 14.62
C GLY A 116 -1.26 -12.74 13.62
N THR A 117 -2.15 -12.14 12.81
CA THR A 117 -1.74 -11.19 11.78
C THR A 117 -1.59 -9.78 12.35
N LEU A 118 -0.56 -9.07 11.88
CA LEU A 118 -0.25 -7.71 12.30
C LEU A 118 -0.86 -6.68 11.34
N TRP A 119 -1.47 -5.63 11.90
CA TRP A 119 -2.14 -4.56 11.16
C TRP A 119 -1.69 -3.20 11.69
N SER A 120 -1.57 -2.20 10.80
CA SER A 120 -1.53 -0.81 11.23
C SER A 120 -2.90 -0.37 11.72
N THR A 121 -2.90 0.56 12.68
CA THR A 121 -4.12 1.02 13.32
C THR A 121 -4.12 2.54 13.42
N CYS A 122 -5.25 3.16 13.07
CA CYS A 122 -5.53 4.53 13.45
C CYS A 122 -6.99 4.69 13.86
N GLU A 123 -7.27 5.77 14.57
CA GLU A 123 -8.62 6.26 14.79
C GLU A 123 -8.80 7.53 13.97
N ALA A 124 -9.97 7.66 13.35
CA ALA A 124 -10.32 8.81 12.52
C ALA A 124 -11.64 9.39 13.03
N THR A 125 -11.63 10.67 13.40
CA THR A 125 -12.79 11.38 13.97
C THR A 125 -13.22 12.51 13.04
N ARG A 126 -14.53 12.64 12.80
CA ARG A 126 -15.14 13.77 12.09
C ARG A 126 -16.58 13.96 12.56
N ASP A 127 -16.99 15.20 12.82
CA ASP A 127 -18.36 15.55 13.22
C ASP A 127 -18.87 14.75 14.44
N GLY A 128 -17.99 14.50 15.41
CA GLY A 128 -18.30 13.71 16.61
C GLY A 128 -18.44 12.19 16.38
N ALA A 129 -18.31 11.72 15.14
CA ALA A 129 -18.24 10.29 14.81
C ALA A 129 -16.79 9.83 14.78
N THR A 130 -16.50 8.67 15.37
CA THR A 130 -15.16 8.07 15.33
C THR A 130 -15.23 6.67 14.75
N VAL A 131 -14.31 6.39 13.84
CA VAL A 131 -14.05 5.05 13.29
C VAL A 131 -12.65 4.58 13.68
N ARG A 132 -12.51 3.27 13.90
CA ARG A 132 -11.21 2.61 14.00
C ARG A 132 -10.90 1.95 12.67
N VAL A 133 -9.67 2.17 12.22
CA VAL A 133 -9.17 1.69 10.94
C VAL A 133 -8.05 0.71 11.19
N HIS A 134 -8.15 -0.48 10.60
CA HIS A 134 -7.03 -1.41 10.51
C HIS A 134 -6.61 -1.56 9.05
N GLU A 135 -5.31 -1.52 8.76
CA GLU A 135 -4.80 -1.71 7.40
C GLU A 135 -3.64 -2.72 7.36
N ARG A 136 -3.61 -3.53 6.31
CA ARG A 136 -2.46 -4.39 5.98
C ARG A 136 -2.33 -4.59 4.47
N LEU A 137 -1.14 -4.95 4.03
CA LEU A 137 -0.88 -5.47 2.70
C LEU A 137 -0.39 -6.91 2.80
N LEU A 138 -0.75 -7.73 1.84
CA LEU A 138 -0.45 -9.16 1.74
C LEU A 138 0.21 -9.43 0.38
N GLY A 139 1.33 -10.14 0.39
CA GLY A 139 1.98 -10.65 -0.82
C GLY A 139 1.57 -12.10 -1.08
N SER A 140 1.63 -12.51 -2.34
CA SER A 140 1.39 -13.91 -2.73
C SER A 140 2.40 -14.89 -2.14
N ASP A 141 3.52 -14.40 -1.62
CA ASP A 141 4.59 -15.18 -0.97
C ASP A 141 4.43 -15.29 0.56
N GLY A 142 3.27 -14.88 1.09
CA GLY A 142 2.98 -14.92 2.52
C GLY A 142 3.56 -13.76 3.34
N ARG A 143 4.33 -12.86 2.72
CA ARG A 143 4.76 -11.63 3.40
C ARG A 143 3.59 -10.69 3.62
N SER A 144 3.68 -9.90 4.68
CA SER A 144 2.73 -8.84 4.98
C SER A 144 3.44 -7.55 5.36
N TRP A 145 2.75 -6.44 5.15
CA TRP A 145 3.22 -5.10 5.51
C TRP A 145 2.12 -4.35 6.24
N THR A 146 2.50 -3.67 7.33
CA THR A 146 1.62 -2.74 8.04
C THR A 146 1.82 -1.29 7.58
N ASP A 147 2.86 -1.02 6.78
CA ASP A 147 3.20 0.28 6.23
C ASP A 147 3.29 0.23 4.70
N VAL A 148 2.50 1.09 4.04
CA VAL A 148 2.45 1.19 2.58
C VAL A 148 3.79 1.62 2.00
N SER A 149 4.54 2.49 2.70
CA SER A 149 5.84 2.98 2.20
C SER A 149 6.88 1.86 2.13
N THR A 150 6.94 1.03 3.18
CA THR A 150 7.81 -0.14 3.25
C THR A 150 7.46 -1.15 2.16
N TRP A 151 6.17 -1.44 1.97
CA TRP A 151 5.72 -2.27 0.84
C TRP A 151 6.18 -1.70 -0.50
N PHE A 152 5.97 -0.39 -0.74
CA PHE A 152 6.28 0.23 -2.01
C PHE A 152 7.77 0.08 -2.37
N TRP A 153 8.66 0.28 -1.40
CA TRP A 153 10.09 0.10 -1.62
C TRP A 153 10.48 -1.36 -1.79
N HIS A 154 9.89 -2.29 -1.02
CA HIS A 154 10.14 -3.72 -1.21
C HIS A 154 9.70 -4.19 -2.60
N ALA A 155 8.52 -3.78 -3.06
CA ALA A 155 7.98 -4.12 -4.36
C ALA A 155 8.79 -3.45 -5.50
N SER A 156 9.09 -2.16 -5.38
CA SER A 156 9.82 -1.39 -6.43
C SER A 156 11.26 -1.87 -6.62
N LEU A 157 11.93 -2.29 -5.53
CA LEU A 157 13.28 -2.84 -5.58
C LEU A 157 13.32 -4.34 -5.91
N ARG A 158 12.19 -4.93 -6.35
CA ARG A 158 12.02 -6.36 -6.65
C ARG A 158 12.41 -7.28 -5.49
N ARG A 159 12.31 -6.78 -4.25
CA ARG A 159 12.52 -7.55 -3.01
C ARG A 159 11.25 -8.25 -2.55
N ALA A 160 10.09 -7.81 -3.05
CA ALA A 160 8.80 -8.48 -2.92
C ALA A 160 8.23 -8.71 -4.32
N ALA A 161 7.82 -9.95 -4.60
CA ALA A 161 7.12 -10.27 -5.84
C ALA A 161 5.61 -10.07 -5.64
N GLY A 162 4.95 -9.54 -6.66
CA GLY A 162 3.49 -9.43 -6.69
C GLY A 162 2.83 -10.70 -7.22
N PRO A 163 1.49 -10.73 -7.26
CA PRO A 163 0.58 -9.64 -6.92
C PRO A 163 0.41 -9.42 -5.41
N TRP A 164 -0.23 -8.32 -5.05
CA TRP A 164 -0.52 -7.94 -3.65
C TRP A 164 -1.99 -7.63 -3.44
N TRP A 165 -2.43 -7.84 -2.20
CA TRP A 165 -3.71 -7.39 -1.71
C TRP A 165 -3.50 -6.34 -0.62
N ALA A 166 -4.17 -5.20 -0.71
CA ALA A 166 -4.28 -4.25 0.39
C ALA A 166 -5.69 -4.34 0.97
N VAL A 167 -5.79 -4.48 2.29
CA VAL A 167 -7.05 -4.60 3.02
C VAL A 167 -7.12 -3.49 4.04
N THR A 168 -8.17 -2.67 3.95
CA THR A 168 -8.52 -1.65 4.93
C THR A 168 -9.86 -2.02 5.56
N GLU A 169 -9.90 -2.11 6.88
CA GLU A 169 -11.11 -2.31 7.67
C GLU A 169 -11.47 -1.01 8.37
N ILE A 170 -12.74 -0.62 8.31
CA ILE A 170 -13.24 0.61 8.91
C ILE A 170 -14.44 0.24 9.78
N THR A 171 -14.24 0.25 11.09
CA THR A 171 -15.26 -0.12 12.08
C THR A 171 -15.68 1.12 12.87
N PRO A 172 -16.98 1.46 12.92
CA PRO A 172 -17.48 2.50 13.82
C PRO A 172 -17.19 2.16 15.29
N ILE A 173 -16.69 3.13 16.06
CA ILE A 173 -16.45 2.95 17.52
C ILE A 173 -17.27 3.91 18.37
N SER A 174 -17.74 5.02 17.80
CA SER A 174 -18.63 5.99 18.45
C SER A 174 -19.41 6.76 17.39
N GLY A 175 -20.72 6.94 17.60
CA GLY A 175 -21.56 7.76 16.73
C GLY A 175 -21.68 9.21 17.23
N PRO A 176 -22.12 10.15 16.38
CA PRO A 176 -22.39 11.52 16.82
C PRO A 176 -23.47 11.50 17.91
N SER A 177 -23.28 12.28 18.98
CA SER A 177 -24.33 12.46 19.98
C SER A 177 -25.55 13.07 19.29
N ARG A 178 -26.68 12.37 19.32
CA ARG A 178 -27.96 12.94 18.90
C ARG A 178 -28.39 13.91 20.02
N HIS A 179 -28.18 15.21 19.80
CA HIS A 179 -28.86 16.27 20.56
C HIS A 179 -30.05 16.79 19.75
#